data_AF-A0A225WAD3-F1
#
_entry.id   AF-A0A225WAD3-F1
#
_cell.length_a   1.000
_cell.length_b   1.000
_cell.length_c   1.000
_cell.angle_alpha   90.00
_cell.angle_beta   90.00
_cell.angle_gamma   90.00
#
_symmetry.space_group_name_H-M   'P 1'
#
loop_
_entity.id
_entity.type
_entity.pdbx_description
1 polymer ?
#
loop_
_entity_poly.entity_id
_entity_poly.type
_entity_poly.pdbx_seq_one_letter_code
_entity_poly.pdbx_strand_id
1 'polypeptide(L)'
;MRRLLRPLGYRYIKGENRHYLADSVQNSAFRATYLQRKNTNRDKKNNPIRPEVYLDGSYVNVNHVRGATWLSGDRKRYPASVQHDESLFKPQLLELVRANKSPPFYMATAIATMYKHLVYFTPPYHPELQPIELIWGNMKGWISRHPAKTIGDLEEKVAGSKEHIKSENWNKAYRHIQKEENHFYGL
;
A
#
# COMPACT_ATOMS: atom_id res chain seq x y z
N MET A 1 16.27 -21.77 19.50
CA MET A 1 15.09 -22.06 18.65
C MET A 1 15.40 -23.00 17.47
N ARG A 2 16.33 -22.67 16.54
CA ARG A 2 16.69 -23.57 15.41
C ARG A 2 17.10 -25.01 15.81
N ARG A 3 17.81 -25.18 16.93
CA ARG A 3 18.23 -26.49 17.45
C ARG A 3 17.09 -27.37 17.99
N LEU A 4 15.96 -26.75 18.37
CA LEU A 4 14.75 -27.46 18.83
C LEU A 4 13.81 -27.81 17.68
N LEU A 5 13.70 -26.93 16.68
CA LEU A 5 12.74 -27.07 15.58
C LEU A 5 13.15 -28.11 14.53
N ARG A 6 14.46 -28.27 14.26
CA ARG A 6 14.95 -29.24 13.26
C ARG A 6 14.69 -30.71 13.63
N PRO A 7 14.94 -31.17 14.89
CA PRO A 7 14.57 -32.53 15.29
C PRO A 7 13.06 -32.80 15.24
N LEU A 8 12.23 -31.76 15.41
CA LEU A 8 10.77 -31.83 15.31
C LEU A 8 10.26 -31.77 13.84
N GLY A 9 11.16 -31.83 12.85
CA GLY A 9 10.81 -31.85 11.43
C GLY A 9 10.54 -30.47 10.80
N TYR A 10 10.59 -29.38 11.57
CA TYR A 10 10.35 -28.04 11.03
C TYR A 10 11.58 -27.52 10.27
N ARG A 11 11.33 -26.96 9.09
CA ARG A 11 12.34 -26.34 8.23
C ARG A 11 12.09 -24.85 8.11
N TYR A 12 13.17 -24.08 7.96
CA TYR A 12 13.05 -22.68 7.58
C TYR A 12 12.68 -22.62 6.11
N ILE A 13 11.48 -22.14 5.81
CA ILE A 13 11.00 -21.87 4.46
C ILE A 13 10.97 -20.36 4.31
N LYS A 14 11.49 -19.84 3.20
CA LYS A 14 11.37 -18.42 2.88
C LYS A 14 9.89 -18.15 2.61
N GLY A 15 9.28 -17.20 3.33
CA GLY A 15 7.88 -16.84 3.08
C GLY A 15 7.70 -16.45 1.62
N GLU A 16 6.70 -17.05 0.97
CA GLU A 16 6.30 -16.67 -0.38
C GLU A 16 5.38 -15.45 -0.34
N ASN A 17 5.36 -14.67 -1.41
CA ASN A 17 4.40 -13.59 -1.56
C ASN A 17 2.98 -14.17 -1.58
N ARG A 18 2.00 -13.40 -1.10
CA ARG A 18 0.60 -13.81 -1.14
C ARG A 18 0.20 -14.13 -2.58
N HIS A 19 -0.33 -15.33 -2.81
CA HIS A 19 -0.80 -15.70 -4.14
C HIS A 19 -1.99 -14.84 -4.55
N TYR A 20 -2.00 -14.28 -5.76
CA TYR A 20 -3.04 -13.36 -6.24
C TYR A 20 -4.44 -14.00 -6.37
N LEU A 21 -4.50 -15.33 -6.35
CA LEU A 21 -5.75 -16.11 -6.29
C LEU A 21 -6.37 -16.17 -4.89
N ALA A 22 -5.63 -15.75 -3.86
CA ALA A 22 -6.12 -15.66 -2.48
C ALA A 22 -6.93 -14.38 -2.22
N ASP A 23 -7.28 -13.63 -3.28
CA ASP A 23 -8.11 -12.44 -3.20
C ASP A 23 -9.59 -12.78 -3.34
N SER A 24 -10.43 -11.97 -2.71
CA SER A 24 -11.87 -12.08 -2.93
C SER A 24 -12.21 -11.82 -4.40
N VAL A 25 -13.35 -12.35 -4.86
CA VAL A 25 -13.85 -12.14 -6.22
C VAL A 25 -13.99 -10.64 -6.50
N GLN A 26 -14.46 -9.87 -5.52
CA GLN A 26 -14.61 -8.41 -5.62
C GLN A 26 -13.26 -7.71 -5.78
N ASN A 27 -12.24 -8.08 -4.99
CA ASN A 27 -10.90 -7.49 -5.12
C ASN A 27 -10.26 -7.85 -6.46
N SER A 28 -10.46 -9.09 -6.92
CA SER A 28 -9.97 -9.57 -8.22
C SER A 28 -10.61 -8.78 -9.38
N ALA A 29 -11.92 -8.57 -9.34
CA ALA A 29 -12.63 -7.77 -10.35
C ALA A 29 -12.24 -6.29 -10.32
N PHE A 30 -12.04 -5.73 -9.12
CA PHE A 30 -11.56 -4.35 -8.94
C PHE A 30 -10.16 -4.19 -9.53
N ARG A 31 -9.25 -5.12 -9.23
CA ARG A 31 -7.90 -5.16 -9.79
C ARG A 31 -7.91 -5.26 -11.31
N ALA A 32 -8.73 -6.14 -11.88
CA ALA A 32 -8.85 -6.27 -13.33
C ALA A 32 -9.27 -4.94 -13.98
N THR A 33 -10.28 -4.26 -13.41
CA THR A 33 -10.73 -2.95 -13.91
C THR A 33 -9.65 -1.88 -13.80
N TYR A 34 -8.94 -1.85 -12.67
CA TYR A 34 -7.82 -0.92 -12.44
C TYR A 34 -6.70 -1.12 -13.47
N LEU A 35 -6.29 -2.37 -13.67
CA LEU A 35 -5.20 -2.74 -14.58
C LEU A 35 -5.58 -2.45 -16.04
N GLN A 36 -6.82 -2.76 -16.45
CA GLN A 36 -7.33 -2.40 -17.79
C GLN A 36 -7.24 -0.89 -18.04
N ARG A 37 -7.69 -0.05 -17.08
CA ARG A 37 -7.59 1.41 -17.19
C ARG A 37 -6.14 1.87 -17.32
N LYS A 38 -5.22 1.33 -16.51
CA LYS A 38 -3.79 1.63 -16.64
C LYS A 38 -3.23 1.26 -18.01
N ASN A 39 -3.66 0.13 -18.58
CA ASN A 39 -3.22 -0.28 -19.91
C ASN A 39 -3.75 0.64 -21.02
N THR A 40 -4.98 1.16 -20.90
CA THR A 40 -5.50 2.13 -21.89
C THR A 40 -4.71 3.45 -21.91
N ASN A 41 -3.96 3.76 -20.84
CA ASN A 41 -3.09 4.92 -20.76
C ASN A 41 -1.68 4.66 -21.31
N ARG A 42 -1.44 3.61 -22.11
CA ARG A 42 -0.09 3.26 -22.61
C ARG A 42 0.08 3.46 -24.10
N ASP A 43 1.23 4.01 -24.48
CA ASP A 43 1.69 4.02 -25.88
C ASP A 43 2.29 2.67 -26.29
N LYS A 44 2.71 2.54 -27.56
CA LYS A 44 3.35 1.33 -28.10
C LYS A 44 4.66 0.94 -27.41
N LYS A 45 5.30 1.86 -26.68
CA LYS A 45 6.54 1.65 -25.92
C LYS A 45 6.26 1.46 -24.42
N ASN A 46 4.99 1.22 -24.05
CA ASN A 46 4.52 1.12 -22.67
C ASN A 46 4.77 2.39 -21.84
N ASN A 47 4.94 3.57 -22.44
CA ASN A 47 4.99 4.83 -21.71
C ASN A 47 3.58 5.34 -21.43
N PRO A 48 3.37 6.09 -20.33
CA PRO A 48 2.09 6.73 -20.08
C PRO A 48 1.78 7.79 -21.15
N ILE A 49 0.59 7.73 -21.75
CA ILE A 49 0.07 8.75 -22.69
C ILE A 49 -0.28 10.01 -21.92
N ARG A 50 -0.99 9.87 -20.80
CA ARG A 50 -1.27 10.94 -19.84
C ARG A 50 -0.34 10.80 -18.63
N PRO A 51 0.24 11.88 -18.12
CA PRO A 51 1.07 11.83 -16.93
C PRO A 51 0.34 11.18 -15.75
N GLU A 52 1.05 10.31 -15.04
CA GLU A 52 0.54 9.62 -13.85
C GLU A 52 1.21 10.21 -12.61
N VAL A 53 0.41 10.57 -11.61
CA VAL A 53 0.88 11.10 -10.32
C VAL A 53 0.50 10.10 -9.24
N TYR A 54 1.51 9.63 -8.50
CA TYR A 54 1.34 8.64 -7.43
C TYR A 54 1.45 9.34 -6.08
N LEU A 55 0.49 9.08 -5.19
CA LEU A 55 0.44 9.64 -3.85
C LEU A 55 0.31 8.51 -2.83
N ASP A 56 1.12 8.59 -1.78
CA ASP A 56 1.11 7.67 -0.66
C ASP A 56 1.88 8.27 0.54
N GLY A 57 1.63 7.78 1.76
CA GLY A 57 2.35 8.15 2.97
C GLY A 57 3.08 6.96 3.57
N SER A 58 4.37 7.12 3.86
CA SER A 58 5.18 6.09 4.52
C SER A 58 5.75 6.56 5.84
N TYR A 59 5.85 5.65 6.81
CA TYR A 59 6.55 5.90 8.07
C TYR A 59 8.06 5.74 7.90
N VAL A 60 8.80 6.70 8.45
CA VAL A 60 10.26 6.64 8.60
C VAL A 60 10.56 6.78 10.09
N ASN A 61 11.35 5.86 10.64
CA ASN A 61 11.61 5.78 12.07
C ASN A 61 13.08 6.06 12.36
N VAL A 62 13.36 6.78 13.47
CA VAL A 62 14.73 7.04 13.96
C VAL A 62 15.44 5.71 14.23
N ASN A 63 14.70 4.79 14.85
CA ASN A 63 15.12 3.42 15.05
C ASN A 63 14.43 2.55 13.98
N HIS A 64 15.16 2.07 12.98
CA HIS A 64 14.71 0.94 12.18
C HIS A 64 14.52 -0.25 13.13
N VAL A 65 13.30 -0.45 13.63
CA VAL A 65 13.04 -1.36 14.75
C VAL A 65 13.45 -2.80 14.38
N ARG A 66 14.46 -3.35 15.07
CA ARG A 66 14.52 -4.81 15.30
C ARG A 66 13.34 -5.16 16.20
N GLY A 67 12.55 -6.14 15.79
CA GLY A 67 11.24 -6.48 16.35
C GLY A 67 11.24 -6.73 17.86
N ALA A 68 10.85 -5.71 18.62
CA ALA A 68 10.09 -5.79 19.86
C ALA A 68 9.61 -4.36 20.20
N THR A 69 8.30 -4.13 20.15
CA THR A 69 7.71 -2.87 20.61
C THR A 69 6.73 -3.18 21.73
N TRP A 70 6.92 -2.54 22.88
CA TRP A 70 5.95 -2.52 23.96
C TRP A 70 4.86 -1.49 23.65
N LEU A 71 3.60 -1.87 23.79
CA LEU A 71 2.45 -0.98 23.71
C LEU A 71 1.98 -0.69 25.13
N SER A 72 1.80 0.58 25.50
CA SER A 72 1.10 0.93 26.74
C SER A 72 -0.38 0.56 26.64
N GLY A 73 -0.95 0.06 27.75
CA GLY A 73 -2.34 -0.39 27.86
C GLY A 73 -3.39 0.72 27.80
N ASP A 74 -2.97 1.97 27.59
CA ASP A 74 -3.80 3.18 27.54
C ASP A 74 -4.34 3.52 26.15
N ARG A 75 -4.00 2.74 25.11
CA ARG A 75 -4.62 2.88 23.79
C ARG A 75 -6.09 2.45 23.83
N LYS A 76 -6.97 3.38 24.23
CA LYS A 76 -8.42 3.25 24.11
C LYS A 76 -8.80 3.06 22.65
N ARG A 77 -9.32 1.88 22.31
CA ARG A 77 -10.13 1.71 21.10
C ARG A 77 -11.46 2.40 21.35
N TYR A 78 -11.80 3.40 20.54
CA TYR A 78 -13.12 4.00 20.58
C TYR A 78 -14.16 2.94 20.18
N PRO A 79 -15.18 2.67 21.00
CA PRO A 79 -16.32 1.87 20.57
C PRO A 79 -17.06 2.62 19.46
N ALA A 80 -17.64 1.86 18.52
CA ALA A 80 -18.47 2.43 17.48
C ALA A 80 -19.69 3.11 18.11
N SER A 81 -19.77 4.44 17.97
CA SER A 81 -20.89 5.26 18.43
C SER A 81 -22.05 5.20 17.44
N VAL A 82 -22.70 4.04 17.33
CA VAL A 82 -23.94 3.88 16.56
C VAL A 82 -24.96 3.20 17.45
N GLN A 83 -26.07 3.88 17.74
CA GLN A 83 -27.19 3.24 18.40
C GLN A 83 -27.76 2.16 17.49
N HIS A 84 -27.77 0.93 18.00
CA HIS A 84 -28.35 -0.23 17.34
C HIS A 84 -28.98 -1.09 18.42
N ASP A 85 -29.98 -1.89 18.02
CA ASP A 85 -30.57 -2.88 18.90
C ASP A 85 -29.51 -3.93 19.28
N GLU A 86 -29.26 -4.09 20.58
CA GLU A 86 -28.25 -5.00 21.14
C GLU A 86 -28.57 -6.48 20.83
N SER A 87 -29.79 -6.80 20.39
CA SER A 87 -30.20 -8.13 19.95
C SER A 87 -29.78 -8.47 18.52
N LEU A 88 -29.31 -7.50 17.72
CA LEU A 88 -28.93 -7.72 16.33
C LEU A 88 -27.52 -8.30 16.22
N PHE A 89 -27.42 -9.41 15.47
CA PHE A 89 -26.13 -10.00 15.15
C PHE A 89 -25.39 -9.17 14.09
N LYS A 90 -24.05 -9.25 14.11
CA LYS A 90 -23.15 -8.52 13.20
C LYS A 90 -23.57 -8.55 11.71
N PRO A 91 -24.09 -9.65 11.13
CA PRO A 91 -24.58 -9.66 9.74
C PRO A 91 -25.79 -8.73 9.51
N GLN A 92 -26.75 -8.71 10.44
CA GLN A 92 -27.95 -7.87 10.36
C GLN A 92 -27.57 -6.38 10.50
N LEU A 93 -26.63 -6.06 11.39
CA LEU A 93 -26.06 -4.72 11.50
C LEU A 93 -25.34 -4.29 10.22
N LEU A 94 -24.62 -5.21 9.56
CA LEU A 94 -23.97 -4.92 8.28
C LEU A 94 -24.97 -4.69 7.15
N GLU A 95 -26.10 -5.40 7.12
CA GLU A 95 -27.19 -5.16 6.16
C GLU A 95 -27.84 -3.80 6.37
N LEU A 96 -28.16 -3.44 7.62
CA LEU A 96 -28.67 -2.11 7.96
C LEU A 96 -27.70 -1.00 7.57
N VAL A 97 -26.41 -1.16 7.86
CA VAL A 97 -25.39 -0.20 7.45
C VAL A 97 -25.31 -0.13 5.92
N ARG A 98 -25.32 -1.26 5.20
CA ARG A 98 -25.28 -1.25 3.72
C ARG A 98 -26.51 -0.57 3.11
N ALA A 99 -27.69 -0.76 3.67
CA ALA A 99 -28.94 -0.17 3.19
C ALA A 99 -29.02 1.35 3.44
N ASN A 100 -28.43 1.84 4.54
CA ASN A 100 -28.55 3.24 4.96
C ASN A 100 -27.30 4.09 4.73
N LYS A 101 -26.15 3.47 4.48
CA LYS A 101 -24.89 4.19 4.28
C LYS A 101 -24.88 4.80 2.88
N SER A 102 -24.92 6.14 2.84
CA SER A 102 -24.68 6.90 1.62
C SER A 102 -23.37 6.47 0.97
N PRO A 103 -23.28 6.45 -0.37
CA PRO A 103 -22.03 6.22 -1.07
C PRO A 103 -20.93 7.15 -0.53
N PRO A 104 -19.71 6.65 -0.31
CA PRO A 104 -18.65 7.47 0.24
C PRO A 104 -18.33 8.62 -0.71
N PHE A 105 -18.36 9.86 -0.19
CA PHE A 105 -17.95 11.06 -0.91
C PHE A 105 -16.56 11.48 -0.46
N TYR A 106 -15.58 11.32 -1.34
CA TYR A 106 -14.19 11.68 -1.04
C TYR A 106 -13.89 13.08 -1.56
N MET A 107 -13.66 14.03 -0.65
CA MET A 107 -13.34 15.43 -1.01
C MET A 107 -12.11 15.53 -1.92
N ALA A 108 -11.08 14.72 -1.68
CA ALA A 108 -9.90 14.67 -2.54
C ALA A 108 -10.25 14.32 -4.00
N THR A 109 -11.18 13.39 -4.20
CA THR A 109 -11.67 13.02 -5.54
C THR A 109 -12.47 14.14 -6.18
N ALA A 110 -13.31 14.83 -5.40
CA ALA A 110 -14.09 15.96 -5.90
C ALA A 110 -13.18 17.10 -6.37
N ILE A 111 -12.18 17.46 -5.55
CA ILE A 111 -11.19 18.49 -5.89
C ILE A 111 -10.38 18.08 -7.13
N ALA A 112 -9.81 16.87 -7.15
CA ALA A 112 -9.03 16.40 -8.29
C ALA A 112 -9.84 16.43 -9.60
N THR A 113 -11.12 16.01 -9.53
CA THR A 113 -12.04 16.02 -10.68
C THR A 113 -12.38 17.44 -11.13
N MET A 114 -12.56 18.38 -10.19
CA MET A 114 -12.77 19.81 -10.48
C MET A 114 -11.62 20.38 -11.31
N TYR A 115 -10.38 19.97 -11.00
CA TYR A 115 -9.17 20.30 -11.77
C TYR A 115 -8.89 19.35 -12.94
N LYS A 116 -9.89 18.58 -13.40
CA LYS A 116 -9.83 17.70 -14.58
C LYS A 116 -8.82 16.55 -14.49
N HIS A 117 -8.41 16.19 -13.28
CA HIS A 117 -7.64 14.97 -13.05
C HIS A 117 -8.55 13.74 -12.97
N LEU A 118 -8.08 12.62 -13.51
CA LEU A 118 -8.70 11.32 -13.29
C LEU A 118 -8.11 10.69 -12.03
N VAL A 119 -8.96 10.20 -11.14
CA VAL A 119 -8.53 9.55 -9.89
C VAL A 119 -8.70 8.04 -10.01
N TYR A 120 -7.63 7.32 -9.75
CA TYR A 120 -7.63 5.86 -9.64
C TYR A 120 -7.27 5.45 -8.23
N PHE A 121 -8.10 4.60 -7.64
CA PHE A 121 -7.79 3.96 -6.37
C PHE A 121 -7.05 2.66 -6.63
N THR A 122 -5.93 2.47 -5.95
CA THR A 122 -5.18 1.21 -6.00
C THR A 122 -6.06 0.08 -5.45
N PRO A 123 -6.06 -1.10 -6.08
CA PRO A 123 -6.73 -2.27 -5.54
C PRO A 123 -6.30 -2.57 -4.10
N PRO A 124 -7.24 -2.91 -3.19
CA PRO A 124 -6.90 -3.22 -1.80
C PRO A 124 -5.86 -4.36 -1.71
N TYR A 125 -4.88 -4.22 -0.83
CA TYR A 125 -3.80 -5.20 -0.59
C TYR A 125 -2.85 -5.44 -1.76
N HIS A 126 -2.74 -4.49 -2.69
CA HIS A 126 -1.82 -4.59 -3.84
C HIS A 126 -0.76 -3.46 -3.89
N PRO A 127 0.08 -3.31 -2.85
CA PRO A 127 1.16 -2.31 -2.86
C PRO A 127 2.20 -2.57 -3.98
N GLU A 128 2.34 -3.80 -4.45
CA GLU A 128 3.19 -4.19 -5.58
C GLU A 128 2.75 -3.56 -6.92
N LEU A 129 1.56 -2.96 -6.98
CA LEU A 129 1.09 -2.20 -8.14
C LEU A 129 1.40 -0.70 -8.04
N GLN A 130 2.10 -0.24 -6.99
CA GLN A 130 2.38 1.16 -6.74
C GLN A 130 3.89 1.47 -6.81
N PRO A 131 4.37 2.20 -7.84
CA PRO A 131 5.80 2.50 -7.99
C PRO A 131 6.35 3.37 -6.85
N ILE A 132 5.49 4.16 -6.19
CA ILE A 132 5.90 4.99 -5.05
C ILE A 132 6.42 4.16 -3.86
N GLU A 133 6.00 2.90 -3.72
CA GLU A 133 6.53 2.00 -2.68
C GLU A 133 8.02 1.70 -2.88
N LEU A 134 8.46 1.58 -4.14
CA LEU A 134 9.88 1.40 -4.48
C LEU A 134 10.66 2.69 -4.26
N ILE A 135 10.05 3.85 -4.50
CA ILE A 135 10.66 5.15 -4.21
C ILE A 135 10.85 5.32 -2.70
N TRP A 136 9.83 4.98 -1.90
CA TRP A 136 9.97 4.91 -0.45
C TRP A 136 11.04 3.91 -0.01
N GLY A 137 11.11 2.75 -0.66
CA GLY A 137 12.17 1.75 -0.43
C GLY A 137 13.57 2.33 -0.66
N ASN A 138 13.77 3.08 -1.75
CA ASN A 138 15.05 3.74 -2.04
C ASN A 138 15.42 4.79 -0.99
N MET A 139 14.48 5.67 -0.62
CA MET A 139 14.68 6.69 0.40
C MET A 139 15.05 6.04 1.75
N LYS A 140 14.23 5.09 2.21
CA LYS A 140 14.45 4.37 3.48
C LYS A 140 15.74 3.56 3.45
N GLY A 141 16.10 2.97 2.32
CA GLY A 141 17.37 2.24 2.14
C GLY A 141 18.60 3.14 2.22
N TRP A 142 18.49 4.42 1.81
CA TRP A 142 19.55 5.40 2.01
C TRP A 142 19.66 5.84 3.47
N ILE A 143 18.53 6.14 4.11
CA ILE A 143 18.48 6.51 5.55
C ILE A 143 19.03 5.36 6.41
N SER A 144 18.69 4.11 6.10
CA SER A 144 19.19 2.94 6.83
C SER A 144 20.71 2.77 6.75
N ARG A 145 21.36 3.25 5.68
CA ARG A 145 22.83 3.24 5.55
C ARG A 145 23.49 4.39 6.32
N HIS A 146 22.72 5.41 6.66
CA HIS A 146 23.15 6.58 7.43
C HIS A 146 22.18 6.78 8.60
N PRO A 147 22.07 5.81 9.53
CA PRO A 147 20.99 5.77 10.52
C PRO A 147 20.92 7.07 11.32
N ALA A 148 19.71 7.56 11.52
CA ALA A 148 19.47 8.77 12.31
C ALA A 148 19.68 8.49 13.80
N LYS A 149 20.22 9.47 14.54
CA LYS A 149 20.42 9.39 15.99
C LYS A 149 19.32 10.11 16.78
N THR A 150 18.70 11.11 16.18
CA THR A 150 17.64 11.93 16.78
C THR A 150 16.53 12.16 15.76
N ILE A 151 15.39 12.71 16.21
CA ILE A 151 14.31 13.08 15.30
C ILE A 151 14.71 14.22 14.35
N GLY A 152 15.44 15.22 14.83
CA GLY A 152 15.94 16.32 13.97
C GLY A 152 16.91 15.82 12.90
N ASP A 153 17.85 14.94 13.27
CA ASP A 153 18.75 14.28 12.30
C ASP A 153 17.95 13.43 11.29
N LEU A 154 16.86 12.79 11.73
CA LEU A 154 15.98 12.06 10.82
C LEU A 154 15.27 12.98 9.82
N GLU A 155 14.76 14.13 10.27
CA GLU A 155 14.10 15.12 9.41
C GLU A 155 15.07 15.64 8.33
N GLU A 156 16.29 15.99 8.72
CA GLU A 156 17.36 16.40 7.78
C GLU A 156 17.68 15.29 6.78
N LYS A 157 17.77 14.03 7.24
CA LYS A 157 18.01 12.88 6.37
C LYS A 157 16.85 12.58 5.44
N VAL A 158 15.61 12.73 5.89
CA VAL A 158 14.43 12.59 5.02
C VAL A 158 14.46 13.66 3.94
N ALA A 159 14.76 14.91 4.30
CA ALA A 159 14.92 16.00 3.33
C ALA A 159 16.04 15.70 2.33
N GLY A 160 17.23 15.37 2.80
CA GLY A 160 18.40 15.05 1.95
C GLY A 160 18.21 13.81 1.08
N SER A 161 17.42 12.82 1.54
CA SER A 161 17.15 11.61 0.75
C SER A 161 16.41 11.89 -0.56
N LYS A 162 15.67 13.01 -0.65
CA LYS A 162 14.93 13.42 -1.85
C LYS A 162 15.87 13.75 -3.01
N GLU A 163 17.05 14.33 -2.73
CA GLU A 163 18.07 14.66 -3.73
C GLU A 163 18.64 13.42 -4.44
N HIS A 164 18.48 12.24 -3.84
CA HIS A 164 18.88 10.96 -4.42
C HIS A 164 17.80 10.30 -5.27
N ILE A 165 16.58 10.83 -5.27
CA ILE A 165 15.47 10.34 -6.08
C ILE A 165 15.43 11.13 -7.39
N LYS A 166 15.96 10.52 -8.45
CA LYS A 166 15.99 11.10 -9.79
C LYS A 166 14.94 10.49 -10.70
N SER A 167 14.78 11.07 -11.88
CA SER A 167 13.85 10.57 -12.90
C SER A 167 14.16 9.12 -13.29
N GLU A 168 15.43 8.70 -13.26
CA GLU A 168 15.84 7.32 -13.53
C GLU A 168 15.31 6.34 -12.48
N ASN A 169 15.21 6.74 -11.21
CA ASN A 169 14.62 5.92 -10.16
C ASN A 169 13.13 5.70 -10.42
N TRP A 170 12.40 6.75 -10.79
CA TRP A 170 10.99 6.68 -11.15
C TRP A 170 10.76 5.83 -12.41
N ASN A 171 11.59 6.02 -13.45
CA ASN A 171 11.52 5.21 -14.66
C ASN A 171 11.74 3.73 -14.35
N LYS A 172 12.77 3.40 -13.55
CA LYS A 172 13.03 2.01 -13.12
C LYS A 172 11.87 1.44 -12.31
N ALA A 173 11.34 2.19 -11.35
CA ALA A 173 10.20 1.78 -10.55
C ALA A 173 8.97 1.53 -11.44
N TYR A 174 8.65 2.46 -12.34
CA TYR A 174 7.53 2.31 -13.27
C TYR A 174 7.68 1.06 -14.14
N ARG A 175 8.85 0.82 -14.74
CA ARG A 175 9.11 -0.41 -15.51
C ARG A 175 9.04 -1.68 -14.69
N HIS A 176 9.44 -1.64 -13.42
CA HIS A 176 9.32 -2.78 -12.52
C HIS A 176 7.85 -3.12 -12.27
N ILE A 177 7.03 -2.13 -11.93
CA ILE A 177 5.60 -2.33 -11.69
C ILE A 177 4.89 -2.86 -12.94
N GLN A 178 5.30 -2.45 -14.14
CA GLN A 178 4.76 -3.03 -15.38
C GLN A 178 4.98 -4.55 -15.49
N LYS A 179 6.08 -5.07 -14.93
CA LYS A 179 6.31 -6.51 -14.86
C LYS A 179 5.39 -7.17 -13.84
N GLU A 180 5.21 -6.55 -12.69
CA GLU A 180 4.28 -7.04 -11.65
C GLU A 180 2.83 -7.08 -12.16
N GLU A 181 2.40 -6.05 -12.88
CA GLU A 181 1.10 -6.02 -13.54
C GLU A 181 0.91 -7.19 -14.53
N ASN A 182 1.95 -7.54 -15.30
CA ASN A 182 1.93 -8.66 -16.25
C ASN A 182 1.65 -10.01 -15.58
N HIS A 183 2.11 -10.22 -14.34
CA HIS A 183 1.82 -11.45 -13.59
C HIS A 183 0.32 -11.67 -13.36
N PHE A 184 -0.49 -10.60 -13.32
CA PHE A 184 -1.95 -10.70 -13.15
C PHE A 184 -2.71 -10.95 -14.46
N TYR A 185 -2.05 -10.78 -15.60
CA TYR A 185 -2.64 -11.03 -16.92
C TYR A 185 -2.42 -12.47 -17.42
N GLY A 186 -1.58 -13.27 -16.73
CA GLY A 186 -1.31 -14.66 -17.11
C GLY A 186 -0.43 -14.81 -18.37
N LEU A 187 0.40 -13.81 -18.67
CA LEU A 187 1.43 -13.86 -19.72
C LEU A 187 2.78 -14.37 -19.17
#